data_AF-A0A7S1DSQ3-F1
#
_entry.id   AF-A0A7S1DSQ3-F1
#
_cell.length_a   1.000
_cell.length_b   1.000
_cell.length_c   1.000
_cell.angle_alpha   90.00
_cell.angle_beta   90.00
_cell.angle_gamma   90.00
#
_symmetry.space_group_name_H-M   'P 1'
#
loop_
_entity.id
_entity.type
_entity.pdbx_description
1 polymer ?
#
loop_
_entity_poly.entity_id
_entity_poly.type
_entity_poly.pdbx_seq_one_letter_code
_entity_poly.pdbx_strand_id
1 'polypeptide(L)'
;VAKGAPEVMKGRFSEVPEAYDSTYLRYAGQGARVLALGFKDTDTTAAMSKVKNMPREEAEAQLVFCGFVVFHCPTKPQSYASIEALMGSGHHCIMITGDQELTACHVARELKMCKREETLILTA
;
A
#
# COMPACT_ATOMS: atom_id res chain seq x y z
N VAL A 1 -16.09 9.15 -5.61
CA VAL A 1 -15.03 8.12 -5.77
C VAL A 1 -13.92 8.43 -4.78
N ALA A 2 -13.40 7.42 -4.10
CA ALA A 2 -12.29 7.52 -3.15
C ALA A 2 -11.20 6.50 -3.51
N LYS A 3 -9.94 6.87 -3.22
CA LYS A 3 -8.77 6.00 -3.40
C LYS A 3 -7.88 6.10 -2.16
N GLY A 4 -7.28 4.99 -1.77
CA GLY A 4 -6.39 4.97 -0.60
C GLY A 4 -5.63 3.67 -0.46
N ALA A 5 -4.85 3.58 0.63
CA ALA A 5 -4.15 2.35 0.98
C ALA A 5 -5.17 1.25 1.35
N PRO A 6 -4.95 -0.01 0.95
CA PRO A 6 -5.90 -1.10 1.20
C PRO A 6 -6.33 -1.24 2.66
N GLU A 7 -5.39 -1.15 3.60
CA GLU A 7 -5.61 -1.27 5.03
C GLU A 7 -6.48 -0.13 5.61
N VAL A 8 -6.39 1.07 5.03
CA VAL A 8 -7.22 2.22 5.44
C VAL A 8 -8.60 2.16 4.79
N MET A 9 -8.66 1.77 3.52
CA MET A 9 -9.89 1.74 2.74
C MET A 9 -10.80 0.58 3.14
N LYS A 10 -10.25 -0.54 3.63
CA LYS A 10 -11.02 -1.72 4.03
C LYS A 10 -12.19 -1.38 4.97
N GLY A 11 -11.95 -0.57 5.99
CA GLY A 11 -12.99 -0.14 6.95
C GLY A 11 -13.99 0.88 6.41
N ARG A 12 -13.80 1.37 5.17
CA ARG A 12 -14.66 2.34 4.50
C ARG A 12 -15.65 1.69 3.53
N PHE A 13 -15.45 0.42 3.19
CA PHE A 13 -16.35 -0.32 2.30
C PHE A 13 -17.58 -0.87 3.03
N SER A 14 -18.70 -0.92 2.33
CA SER A 14 -19.93 -1.59 2.82
C SER A 14 -19.79 -3.11 2.82
N GLU A 15 -19.13 -3.66 1.81
CA GLU A 15 -18.85 -5.08 1.64
C GLU A 15 -17.40 -5.27 1.18
N VAL A 16 -16.69 -6.19 1.82
CA VAL A 16 -15.29 -6.50 1.51
C VAL A 16 -15.22 -7.94 0.99
N PRO A 17 -14.71 -8.16 -0.24
CA PRO A 17 -14.52 -9.52 -0.75
C PRO A 17 -13.59 -10.36 0.14
N GLU A 18 -13.85 -11.65 0.26
CA GLU A 18 -13.03 -12.58 1.06
C GLU A 18 -11.55 -12.57 0.64
N ALA A 19 -11.29 -12.46 -0.67
CA ALA A 19 -9.94 -12.42 -1.22
C ALA A 19 -9.22 -11.07 -1.06
N TYR A 20 -9.85 -10.04 -0.46
CA TYR A 20 -9.31 -8.68 -0.40
C TYR A 20 -7.89 -8.63 0.20
N ASP A 21 -7.74 -9.17 1.42
CA ASP A 21 -6.47 -9.13 2.15
C ASP A 21 -5.38 -9.93 1.45
N SER A 22 -5.71 -11.18 1.10
CA SER A 22 -4.78 -12.08 0.42
C SER A 22 -4.24 -11.48 -0.89
N THR A 23 -5.08 -10.73 -1.60
CA THR A 23 -4.75 -10.14 -2.91
C THR A 23 -3.81 -8.96 -2.75
N TYR A 24 -4.13 -7.98 -1.89
CA TYR A 24 -3.26 -6.83 -1.75
C TYR A 24 -1.93 -7.20 -1.08
N LEU A 25 -1.94 -8.11 -0.09
CA LEU A 25 -0.71 -8.59 0.57
C LEU A 25 0.21 -9.33 -0.40
N ARG A 26 -0.35 -10.11 -1.32
CA ARG A 26 0.42 -10.78 -2.39
C ARG A 26 1.16 -9.76 -3.25
N TYR A 27 0.47 -8.72 -3.72
CA TYR A 27 1.10 -7.70 -4.57
C TYR A 27 2.08 -6.83 -3.78
N ALA A 28 1.78 -6.48 -2.53
CA ALA A 28 2.69 -5.74 -1.67
C ALA A 28 3.98 -6.51 -1.36
N GLY A 29 3.89 -7.82 -1.14
CA GLY A 29 5.05 -8.72 -0.98
C GLY A 29 5.89 -8.89 -2.25
N GLN A 30 5.35 -8.53 -3.41
CA GLN A 30 6.08 -8.41 -4.68
C GLN A 30 6.67 -7.00 -4.89
N GLY A 31 6.66 -6.16 -3.86
CA GLY A 31 7.18 -4.79 -3.94
C GLY A 31 6.28 -3.81 -4.71
N ALA A 32 5.05 -4.22 -5.04
CA ALA A 32 4.13 -3.36 -5.77
C ALA A 32 3.37 -2.42 -4.84
N ARG A 33 3.16 -1.18 -5.30
CA ARG A 33 2.28 -0.23 -4.62
C ARG A 33 0.83 -0.51 -4.99
N VAL A 34 0.03 -0.90 -4.00
CA VAL A 34 -1.40 -1.23 -4.19
C VAL A 34 -2.26 -0.08 -3.67
N LEU A 35 -3.26 0.32 -4.46
CA LEU A 35 -4.31 1.26 -4.05
C LEU A 35 -5.68 0.60 -4.18
N ALA A 36 -6.53 0.75 -3.17
CA ALA A 36 -7.92 0.33 -3.22
C ALA A 36 -8.81 1.48 -3.72
N LEU A 37 -9.74 1.14 -4.61
CA LEU A 37 -10.72 2.09 -5.17
C LEU A 37 -12.11 1.76 -4.65
N GLY A 38 -12.86 2.82 -4.32
CA GLY A 38 -14.27 2.72 -4.01
C GLY A 38 -15.07 3.89 -4.55
N PHE A 39 -16.37 3.66 -4.71
CA PHE A 39 -17.30 4.71 -5.08
C PHE A 39 -18.54 4.68 -4.19
N LYS A 40 -19.28 5.78 -4.22
CA LYS A 40 -20.55 5.93 -3.56
C LYS A 40 -21.45 6.67 -4.53
N ASP A 41 -22.59 6.08 -4.84
CA ASP A 41 -23.59 6.75 -5.62
C ASP A 41 -24.31 7.76 -4.71
N THR A 42 -24.32 9.01 -5.15
CA THR A 42 -25.14 10.04 -4.54
C THR A 42 -26.38 10.19 -5.39
N ASP A 43 -27.57 10.12 -4.77
CA ASP A 43 -28.84 10.32 -5.48
C ASP A 43 -28.80 11.62 -6.28
N THR A 44 -29.02 11.51 -7.59
CA THR A 44 -29.05 12.64 -8.53
C THR A 44 -30.22 13.59 -8.27
N THR A 45 -31.18 13.17 -7.44
CA THR A 45 -32.29 13.99 -6.94
C THR A 45 -31.92 14.83 -5.71
N ALA A 46 -30.81 14.53 -5.04
CA ALA A 46 -30.31 15.38 -3.96
C ALA A 46 -29.75 16.68 -4.56
N ALA A 47 -30.15 17.82 -3.99
CA ALA A 47 -29.62 19.12 -4.41
C ALA A 47 -28.09 19.09 -4.34
N MET A 48 -27.41 19.49 -5.42
CA MET A 48 -25.94 19.55 -5.51
C MET A 48 -25.28 20.31 -4.35
N SER A 49 -26.01 21.24 -3.72
CA SER A 49 -25.56 21.95 -2.50
C SER A 49 -25.37 21.01 -1.29
N LYS A 50 -26.20 19.97 -1.17
CA LYS A 50 -26.15 18.99 -0.08
C LYS A 50 -24.95 18.06 -0.21
N VAL A 51 -24.61 17.65 -1.44
CA VAL A 51 -23.38 16.88 -1.72
C VAL A 51 -22.14 17.73 -1.47
N LYS A 52 -22.15 19.01 -1.86
CA LYS A 52 -21.00 19.93 -1.67
C LYS A 52 -20.70 20.22 -0.20
N ASN A 53 -21.72 20.22 0.66
CA ASN A 53 -21.58 20.48 2.09
C ASN A 53 -21.48 19.20 2.93
N MET A 54 -21.40 18.02 2.30
CA MET A 54 -21.28 16.74 3.00
C MET A 54 -19.92 16.65 3.72
N PRO A 55 -19.91 16.26 5.00
CA PRO A 55 -18.67 15.96 5.71
C PRO A 55 -17.87 14.86 5.02
N ARG A 56 -16.54 14.96 5.06
CA ARG A 56 -15.65 14.01 4.40
C ARG A 56 -15.89 12.58 4.90
N GLU A 57 -16.10 12.42 6.20
CA GLU A 57 -16.32 11.13 6.85
C GLU A 57 -17.57 10.43 6.32
N GLU A 58 -18.62 11.19 6.02
CA GLU A 58 -19.87 10.69 5.45
C GLU A 58 -19.71 10.34 3.95
N ALA A 59 -18.95 11.16 3.22
CA ALA A 59 -18.65 10.92 1.81
C ALA A 59 -17.75 9.69 1.61
N GLU A 60 -16.82 9.44 2.53
CA GLU A 60 -15.89 8.32 2.51
C GLU A 60 -16.42 7.07 3.24
N ALA A 61 -17.68 7.05 3.71
CA ALA A 61 -18.29 5.89 4.37
C ALA A 61 -19.22 5.08 3.45
N GLN A 62 -19.31 3.77 3.69
CA GLN A 62 -20.16 2.81 2.96
C GLN A 62 -19.90 2.81 1.46
N LEU A 63 -18.61 2.78 1.10
CA LEU A 63 -18.18 2.74 -0.29
C LEU A 63 -18.39 1.34 -0.88
N VAL A 64 -18.74 1.27 -2.16
CA VAL A 64 -18.71 0.03 -2.95
C VAL A 64 -17.28 -0.17 -3.46
N PHE A 65 -16.69 -1.34 -3.17
CA PHE A 65 -15.36 -1.69 -3.66
C PHE A 65 -15.36 -1.91 -5.17
N CYS A 66 -14.49 -1.22 -5.91
CA CYS A 66 -14.35 -1.40 -7.35
C CYS A 66 -13.24 -2.39 -7.72
N GLY A 67 -12.18 -2.43 -6.93
CA GLY A 67 -10.95 -3.14 -7.29
C GLY A 67 -9.69 -2.45 -6.78
N PHE A 68 -8.56 -3.06 -7.13
CA PHE A 68 -7.22 -2.55 -6.84
C PHE A 68 -6.56 -1.96 -8.08
N VAL A 69 -5.71 -0.95 -7.86
CA VAL A 69 -4.72 -0.49 -8.82
C VAL A 69 -3.34 -0.87 -8.29
N VAL A 70 -2.56 -1.58 -9.11
CA VAL A 70 -1.24 -2.09 -8.75
C VAL A 70 -0.20 -1.38 -9.60
N PHE A 71 0.77 -0.75 -8.95
CA PHE A 71 1.92 -0.11 -9.61
C PHE A 71 3.18 -0.90 -9.29
N HIS A 72 3.92 -1.27 -10.32
CA HIS A 72 5.28 -1.76 -10.13
C HIS A 72 6.22 -0.57 -9.92
N CYS A 73 6.92 -0.55 -8.80
CA CYS A 73 7.85 0.52 -8.42
C CYS A 73 9.27 -0.04 -8.38
N PRO A 74 9.98 -0.12 -9.51
CA PRO A 74 11.32 -0.68 -9.54
C PRO A 74 12.29 0.18 -8.72
N THR A 75 13.25 -0.47 -8.07
CA THR A 75 14.33 0.24 -7.39
C THR A 75 15.21 0.97 -8.40
N LYS A 76 15.90 2.04 -7.94
CA LYS A 76 16.83 2.75 -8.84
C LYS A 76 17.94 1.78 -9.24
N PRO A 77 18.32 1.69 -10.53
CA PRO A 77 19.32 0.72 -10.99
C PRO A 77 20.65 0.78 -10.24
N GLN A 78 21.08 1.97 -9.80
CA GLN A 78 22.34 2.15 -9.06
C GLN A 78 22.23 1.83 -7.56
N SER A 79 21.03 1.61 -7.02
CA SER A 79 20.84 1.39 -5.58
C SER A 79 21.55 0.13 -5.10
N TYR A 80 21.43 -0.98 -5.85
CA TYR A 80 22.10 -2.24 -5.51
C TYR A 80 23.62 -2.06 -5.39
N ALA A 81 24.26 -1.53 -6.43
CA ALA A 81 25.72 -1.37 -6.46
C ALA A 81 26.23 -0.41 -5.36
N SER A 82 25.47 0.64 -5.06
CA SER A 82 25.84 1.60 -4.02
C SER A 82 25.78 0.98 -2.63
N ILE A 83 24.71 0.22 -2.34
CA ILE A 83 24.55 -0.48 -1.05
C ILE A 83 25.58 -1.60 -0.90
N GLU A 84 25.86 -2.34 -1.97
CA GLU A 84 26.90 -3.38 -1.97
C GLU A 84 28.29 -2.80 -1.65
N ALA A 85 28.66 -1.67 -2.25
CA ALA A 85 29.93 -1.00 -1.98
C ALA A 85 30.04 -0.49 -0.53
N LEU A 86 28.95 0.07 0.02
CA LEU A 86 28.91 0.53 1.42
C LEU A 86 29.06 -0.64 2.39
N MET A 87 28.31 -1.73 2.19
CA MET A 87 28.45 -2.93 3.02
C MET A 87 29.83 -3.59 2.87
N GLY A 88 30.39 -3.61 1.66
CA GLY A 88 31.73 -4.12 1.37
C GLY A 88 32.86 -3.33 2.03
N SER A 89 32.66 -2.03 2.29
CA SER A 89 33.59 -1.19 3.04
C SER A 89 33.38 -1.23 4.56
N GLY A 90 32.54 -2.15 5.05
CA GLY A 90 32.32 -2.36 6.48
C GLY A 90 31.26 -1.44 7.11
N HIS A 91 30.48 -0.72 6.31
CA HIS A 91 29.41 0.13 6.83
C HIS A 91 28.15 -0.71 7.12
N HIS A 92 27.46 -0.36 8.21
CA HIS A 92 26.16 -0.94 8.54
C HIS A 92 25.06 -0.12 7.83
N CYS A 93 24.44 -0.70 6.80
CA CYS A 93 23.34 -0.06 6.08
C CYS A 93 21.99 -0.46 6.69
N ILE A 94 21.16 0.54 7.04
CA ILE A 94 19.79 0.36 7.54
C ILE A 94 18.79 1.07 6.62
N MET A 95 17.57 0.53 6.50
CA MET A 95 16.48 1.14 5.74
C MET A 95 15.45 1.72 6.71
N ILE A 96 15.06 2.98 6.49
CA ILE A 96 13.95 3.63 7.18
C ILE A 96 12.94 4.01 6.11
N THR A 97 11.76 3.40 6.13
CA THR A 97 10.68 3.66 5.17
C THR A 97 9.33 3.75 5.88
N GLY A 98 8.40 4.47 5.28
CA GLY A 98 6.98 4.51 5.67
C GLY A 98 6.09 3.60 4.82
N ASP A 99 6.68 2.80 3.93
CA ASP A 99 5.95 1.81 3.14
C ASP A 99 5.52 0.63 4.01
N GLN A 100 4.57 -0.17 3.50
CA GLN A 100 4.13 -1.39 4.16
C GLN A 100 5.32 -2.35 4.42
N GLU A 101 5.28 -3.05 5.54
CA GLU A 101 6.31 -3.98 6.00
C GLU A 101 6.73 -5.00 4.94
N LEU A 102 5.79 -5.56 4.18
CA LEU A 102 6.09 -6.54 3.13
C LEU A 102 6.84 -5.92 1.94
N THR A 103 6.50 -4.68 1.57
CA THR A 103 7.20 -3.94 0.51
C THR A 103 8.62 -3.60 0.96
N ALA A 104 8.79 -3.16 2.20
CA ALA A 104 10.12 -2.91 2.77
C ALA A 104 10.98 -4.19 2.75
N CYS A 105 10.41 -5.33 3.15
CA CYS A 105 11.10 -6.63 3.08
C CYS A 105 11.51 -6.99 1.66
N HIS A 106 10.63 -6.76 0.67
CA HIS A 106 10.92 -7.01 -0.74
C HIS A 106 12.13 -6.20 -1.22
N VAL A 107 12.09 -4.87 -1.02
CA VAL A 107 13.15 -3.96 -1.46
C VAL A 107 14.47 -4.25 -0.73
N ALA A 108 14.43 -4.55 0.57
CA ALA A 108 15.63 -4.89 1.34
C ALA A 108 16.31 -6.18 0.83
N ARG A 109 15.53 -7.17 0.39
CA ARG A 109 16.05 -8.39 -0.26
C ARG A 109 16.62 -8.11 -1.64
N GLU A 110 15.94 -7.29 -2.44
CA GLU A 110 16.42 -6.87 -3.77
C GLU A 110 17.79 -6.16 -3.68
N LEU A 111 17.97 -5.32 -2.65
CA LEU A 111 19.23 -4.63 -2.36
C LEU A 111 20.25 -5.46 -1.58
N LYS A 112 19.97 -6.75 -1.30
CA LYS A 112 20.81 -7.67 -0.50
C LYS A 112 21.24 -7.11 0.86
N MET A 113 20.40 -6.28 1.47
CA MET A 113 20.64 -5.75 2.82
C MET A 113 20.46 -6.83 3.89
N CYS A 114 19.62 -7.83 3.63
CA CYS A 114 19.35 -8.93 4.55
C CYS A 114 20.20 -10.16 4.19
N LYS A 115 21.01 -10.64 5.14
CA LYS A 115 21.86 -11.86 4.98
C LYS A 115 21.16 -13.17 5.34
N ARG A 116 20.05 -13.09 6.07
CA ARG A 116 19.26 -14.26 6.53
C ARG A 116 18.04 -14.42 5.63
N GLU A 117 17.65 -15.66 5.36
CA GLU A 117 16.45 -15.97 4.58
C GLU A 117 15.17 -15.63 5.36
N GLU A 118 15.20 -15.85 6.68
CA GLU A 118 14.10 -15.54 7.57
C GLU A 118 14.03 -14.04 7.88
N THR A 119 12.81 -13.49 7.87
CA THR A 119 12.54 -12.09 8.19
C THR A 119 11.50 -12.04 9.30
N LEU A 120 11.88 -11.45 10.43
CA LEU A 120 10.99 -11.24 11.56
C LEU A 120 10.24 -9.91 11.37
N ILE A 121 8.92 -9.98 11.32
CA ILE A 121 8.03 -8.80 11.31
C ILE A 121 7.47 -8.65 12.72
N LEU A 122 7.78 -7.54 13.37
CA LEU A 122 7.26 -7.19 14.69
C LEU A 122 6.07 -6.25 14.53
N THR A 123 4.88 -6.73 14.87
CA THR A 123 3.65 -5.91 14.94
C THR A 123 3.37 -5.53 16.39
N ALA A 124 2.94 -4.29 16.62
CA ALA A 124 2.55 -3.79 17.94
C ALA A 124 1.19 -4.34 18.40
#